data_AF-A0A6J6LIS4-F1
#
_entry.id   AF-A0A6J6LIS4-F1
#
_cell.length_a   1.000
_cell.length_b   1.000
_cell.length_c   1.000
_cell.angle_alpha   90.00
_cell.angle_beta   90.00
_cell.angle_gamma   90.00
#
_symmetry.space_group_name_H-M   'P 1'
#
loop_
_entity.id
_entity.type
_entity.pdbx_description
1 polymer ?
#
loop_
_entity_poly.entity_id
_entity_poly.type
_entity_poly.pdbx_seq_one_letter_code
_entity_poly.pdbx_strand_id
1 'polypeptide(L)' 'MDENISRAAGANHGQAMTEGRFGEIIAPLRRTLAQRNTAYKLLSPT' A
#
# COMPACT_ATOMS: atom_id res chain seq x y z
N MET A 1 13.79 -2.06 14.40
CA MET A 1 12.65 -1.12 14.52
C MET A 1 11.56 -1.72 13.65
N ASP A 2 10.91 -2.76 14.18
CA ASP A 2 10.21 -3.80 13.39
C ASP A 2 8.74 -3.95 13.79
N GLU A 3 8.16 -2.86 14.28
CA GLU A 3 6.79 -2.82 14.71
C GLU A 3 6.03 -1.86 13.81
N ASN A 4 5.56 -2.41 12.69
CA ASN A 4 4.42 -1.81 12.00
C ASN A 4 3.29 -1.67 13.03
N ILE A 5 2.68 -0.47 13.10
CA ILE A 5 1.56 -0.13 14.00
C ILE A 5 0.48 -1.23 13.99
N SER A 6 0.22 -1.83 12.82
CA SER A 6 -0.73 -2.95 12.69
C SER A 6 -0.34 -4.18 13.51
N ARG A 7 0.96 -4.53 13.60
CA ARG A 7 1.45 -5.66 14.42
C ARG A 7 1.33 -5.35 15.91
N ALA A 8 1.67 -4.12 16.34
CA ALA A 8 1.50 -3.69 17.74
C ALA A 8 0.02 -3.69 18.17
N ALA A 9 -0.90 -3.46 17.22
CA ALA A 9 -2.35 -3.55 17.43
C ALA A 9 -2.91 -4.99 17.31
N GLY A 10 -2.07 -6.03 17.21
CA GLY A 10 -2.50 -7.42 17.16
C GLY A 10 -3.04 -7.91 15.81
N ALA A 11 -2.81 -7.17 14.72
CA ALA A 11 -3.26 -7.58 13.40
C ALA A 11 -2.39 -8.73 12.85
N ASN A 12 -2.97 -9.94 12.84
CA ASN A 12 -2.42 -11.12 12.15
C ASN A 12 -2.67 -11.10 10.62
N HIS A 13 -3.49 -10.17 10.13
CA HIS A 13 -3.93 -10.09 8.74
C HIS A 13 -3.35 -8.84 8.05
N GLY A 14 -3.16 -8.89 6.72
CA GLY A 14 -2.67 -7.75 5.93
C GLY A 14 -1.15 -7.50 5.94
N GLN A 15 -0.36 -8.39 6.56
CA GLN A 15 1.11 -8.26 6.67
C GLN A 15 1.87 -8.60 5.38
N ALA A 16 1.22 -9.28 4.43
CA ALA A 16 1.85 -9.73 3.18
C ALA A 16 1.58 -8.82 1.98
N MET A 17 0.95 -7.66 2.19
CA MET A 17 0.68 -6.72 1.11
C MET A 17 1.98 -6.06 0.65
N THR A 18 2.30 -6.19 -0.63
CA THR A 18 3.41 -5.51 -1.29
C THR A 18 2.87 -4.64 -2.43
N GLU A 19 3.70 -3.72 -2.93
CA GLU A 19 3.34 -2.92 -4.11
C GLU A 19 2.96 -3.79 -5.31
N GLY A 20 3.75 -4.83 -5.60
CA GLY A 20 3.48 -5.76 -6.70
C GLY A 20 2.14 -6.50 -6.53
N ARG A 21 1.87 -7.03 -5.33
CA ARG A 21 0.57 -7.67 -5.01
C ARG A 21 -0.59 -6.70 -5.16
N PHE A 22 -0.41 -5.45 -4.75
CA PHE A 22 -1.44 -4.45 -4.91
C PHE A 22 -1.65 -4.11 -6.40
N GLY A 23 -0.58 -4.03 -7.19
CA GLY A 23 -0.66 -3.88 -8.65
C GLY A 23 -1.45 -5.01 -9.33
N GLU A 24 -1.25 -6.27 -8.93
CA GLU A 24 -2.01 -7.42 -9.43
C GLU A 24 -3.52 -7.26 -9.21
N ILE A 25 -3.92 -6.77 -8.03
CA ILE A 25 -5.34 -6.54 -7.67
C ILE A 25 -5.94 -5.40 -8.52
N ILE A 26 -5.15 -4.37 -8.82
CA ILE A 26 -5.59 -3.17 -9.51
C ILE A 26 -5.66 -3.35 -11.04
N ALA A 27 -4.80 -4.18 -11.63
CA ALA A 27 -4.74 -4.43 -13.06
C ALA A 27 -6.11 -4.73 -13.74
N PRO A 28 -6.97 -5.65 -13.23
CA PRO A 28 -8.26 -5.92 -13.85
C PRO A 28 -9.24 -4.73 -13.81
N LEU A 29 -9.03 -3.78 -12.89
CA LEU A 29 -9.85 -2.56 -12.79
C LEU A 29 -9.45 -1.48 -13.79
N ARG A 30 -8.38 -1.71 -14.58
CA ARG A 30 -7.80 -0.75 -15.54
C ARG A 30 -7.50 0.60 -14.89
N ARG A 31 -6.93 0.57 -13.67
CA ARG A 31 -6.50 1.75 -12.92
C ARG A 31 -4.99 1.75 -12.76
N THR A 32 -4.42 2.95 -12.58
CA THR A 32 -2.99 3.15 -12.33
C THR A 32 -2.77 3.26 -10.82
N LEU A 33 -1.84 2.46 -10.30
CA LEU A 33 -1.40 2.59 -8.92
C LEU A 33 -0.58 3.90 -8.77
N ALA A 34 -0.88 4.69 -7.75
CA ALA A 34 -0.17 5.93 -7.49
C ALA A 34 0.03 6.16 -5.99
N GLN A 35 1.24 6.57 -5.61
CA GLN A 35 1.57 6.95 -4.24
C GLN A 35 1.12 8.39 -3.97
N ARG A 36 0.59 8.64 -2.77
CA ARG A 36 0.13 9.97 -2.34
C ARG A 36 0.75 10.36 -1.00
N ASN A 37 0.78 11.66 -0.74
CA ASN A 37 1.05 12.18 0.60
C ASN A 37 -0.24 12.25 1.46
N THR A 38 -0.09 12.67 2.72
CA THR A 38 -1.21 12.81 3.67
C THR A 38 -2.21 13.90 3.27
N ALA A 39 -1.79 14.88 2.46
CA ALA A 39 -2.64 15.87 1.83
C ALA A 39 -3.26 15.40 0.50
N TYR A 40 -3.19 14.09 0.21
CA TYR A 40 -3.72 13.44 -0.99
C TYR A 40 -3.11 13.91 -2.33
N LYS A 41 -2.03 14.69 -2.32
CA LYS A 41 -1.29 14.99 -3.55
C LYS A 41 -0.51 13.76 -3.98
N LEU A 42 -0.51 13.51 -5.28
CA LEU A 42 0.33 12.46 -5.87
C LEU A 42 1.79 12.81 -5.62
N LEU A 43 2.56 11.82 -5.18
CA LEU A 43 4.01 11.92 -5.23
C LEU A 43 4.41 11.70 -6.69
N SER A 44 5.15 12.64 -7.27
CA SER A 44 5.62 12.51 -8.65
C SER A 44 6.36 11.18 -8.81
N PRO A 45 6.13 10.44 -9.91
CA PRO A 45 6.97 9.30 -10.24
C PRO A 45 8.41 9.82 -10.39
N THR A 46 9.36 9.18 -9.72
CA THR A 46 10.79 9.36 -10.05
C THR A 46 11.09 8.62 -11.34
#